data_AF-A0A929GJW6-F1
#
_entry.id   AF-A0A929GJW6-F1
#
_cell.length_a   1.000
_cell.length_b   1.000
_cell.length_c   1.000
_cell.angle_alpha   90.00
_cell.angle_beta   90.00
_cell.angle_gamma   90.00
#
_symmetry.space_group_name_H-M   'P 1'
#
loop_
_entity.id
_entity.type
_entity.pdbx_description
1 polymer ?
#
loop_
_entity_poly.entity_id
_entity_poly.type
_entity_poly.pdbx_seq_one_letter_code
_entity_poly.pdbx_strand_id
1 'polypeptide(L)' 'MPEVVGKGGLGADPSDIEDICDKYEHMYFNDQLRKQLSTEARKQSLKFSTRKSVLELLGVYESIIEQSKQ' A
#
# COMPACT_ATOMS: atom_id res chain seq x y z
N MET A 1 5.55 7.52 -0.64
CA MET A 1 5.66 6.05 -0.80
C MET A 1 4.41 5.51 -1.51
N PRO A 2 4.24 5.84 -2.81
CA PRO A 2 3.04 5.50 -3.59
C PRO A 2 2.81 3.99 -3.75
N GLU A 3 3.88 3.19 -3.73
CA GLU A 3 3.84 1.73 -3.86
C GLU A 3 3.10 1.06 -2.69
N VAL A 4 3.27 1.62 -1.50
CA VAL A 4 2.64 1.12 -0.27
C VAL A 4 1.24 1.68 -0.12
N VAL A 5 1.08 3.00 -0.24
CA VAL A 5 -0.20 3.68 0.02
C VAL A 5 -1.22 3.42 -1.10
N GLY A 6 -0.76 3.26 -2.36
CA GLY A 6 -1.63 3.06 -3.51
C GLY A 6 -2.70 4.15 -3.61
N LYS A 7 -3.97 3.73 -3.72
CA LYS A 7 -5.14 4.63 -3.76
C LYS A 7 -5.70 4.98 -2.36
N GLY A 8 -5.04 4.52 -1.30
CA GLY A 8 -5.52 4.66 0.09
C GLY A 8 -5.12 5.96 0.78
N GLY A 9 -4.44 6.87 0.10
CA GLY A 9 -4.01 8.16 0.66
C GLY A 9 -3.93 9.26 -0.39
N LEU A 10 -3.64 10.46 0.07
CA LEU A 10 -3.42 11.63 -0.77
C LEU A 10 -1.93 11.83 -0.99
N GLY A 11 -1.54 12.10 -2.22
CA GLY A 11 -0.17 12.53 -2.53
C GLY A 11 0.00 14.00 -2.14
N ALA A 12 1.12 14.30 -1.48
CA ALA A 12 1.57 15.66 -1.19
C ALA A 12 3.04 15.80 -1.58
N ASP A 13 3.46 17.01 -1.95
CA ASP A 13 4.87 17.33 -2.09
C ASP A 13 5.53 17.32 -0.69
N PRO A 14 6.53 16.46 -0.44
CA PRO A 14 7.19 16.39 0.86
C PRO A 14 7.97 17.65 1.25
N SER A 15 8.24 18.55 0.30
CA SER A 15 8.98 19.80 0.51
C SER A 15 8.06 21.01 0.68
N ASP A 16 6.75 20.85 0.47
CA ASP A 16 5.76 21.91 0.55
C ASP A 16 4.84 21.69 1.76
N ILE A 17 5.02 22.51 2.79
CA ILE A 17 4.24 22.42 4.03
C ILE A 17 2.77 22.77 3.77
N GLU A 18 2.50 23.73 2.89
CA GLU A 18 1.13 24.16 2.60
C GLU A 18 0.37 23.07 1.84
N ASP A 19 0.99 22.41 0.85
CA ASP A 19 0.36 21.29 0.15
C ASP A 19 0.04 20.12 1.11
N ILE A 20 0.93 19.85 2.07
CA ILE A 20 0.68 18.84 3.12
C ILE A 20 -0.54 19.24 3.97
N CYS A 21 -0.58 20.49 4.46
CA CYS A 21 -1.70 21.02 5.23
C CYS A 21 -3.02 20.91 4.44
N ASP A 22 -3.02 21.32 3.17
CA ASP A 22 -4.17 21.24 2.27
C ASP A 22 -4.69 19.81 2.11
N LYS A 23 -3.80 18.81 1.95
CA LYS A 23 -4.22 17.40 1.88
C LYS A 23 -4.85 16.94 3.19
N TYR A 24 -4.28 17.32 4.32
CA TYR A 24 -4.85 16.98 5.63
C TYR A 24 -6.21 17.62 5.83
N GLU A 25 -6.35 18.90 5.52
CA GLU A 25 -7.60 19.64 5.64
C GLU A 25 -8.68 19.06 4.73
N HIS A 26 -8.35 18.79 3.47
CA HIS A 26 -9.24 18.18 2.51
C HIS A 26 -9.75 16.80 2.98
N MET A 27 -8.85 15.98 3.52
CA MET A 27 -9.22 14.70 4.13
C MET A 27 -10.07 14.90 5.39
N TYR A 28 -9.74 15.87 6.25
CA TYR A 28 -10.44 16.08 7.52
C TYR A 28 -11.89 16.52 7.32
N PHE A 29 -12.18 17.43 6.39
CA PHE A 29 -13.54 17.93 6.18
C PHE A 29 -14.37 17.10 5.19
N ASN A 30 -13.75 16.27 4.36
CA ASN A 30 -14.46 15.44 3.39
C ASN A 30 -14.66 14.00 3.90
N ASP A 31 -15.78 13.76 4.58
CA ASP A 31 -16.17 12.45 5.12
C ASP A 31 -16.25 11.34 4.06
N GLN A 32 -16.77 11.66 2.87
CA GLN A 32 -16.88 10.70 1.78
C GLN A 32 -15.50 10.28 1.29
N LEU A 33 -14.60 11.23 1.11
CA LEU A 33 -13.23 10.98 0.74
C LEU A 33 -12.53 10.11 1.80
N ARG A 34 -12.66 10.41 3.10
CA ARG A 34 -12.05 9.56 4.15
C ARG A 34 -12.52 8.12 4.08
N LYS A 35 -13.83 7.90 3.85
CA LYS A 35 -14.38 6.55 3.72
C LYS A 35 -13.82 5.82 2.49
N GLN A 36 -13.68 6.53 1.37
CA GLN A 36 -13.09 5.97 0.15
C GLN A 36 -11.62 5.60 0.37
N LEU A 37 -10.81 6.52 0.90
CA LEU A 37 -9.40 6.30 1.20
C LEU A 37 -9.20 5.15 2.20
N SER A 38 -10.00 5.10 3.27
CA SER A 38 -9.96 4.00 4.25
C SER A 38 -10.26 2.64 3.62
N THR A 39 -11.23 2.59 2.71
CA THR A 39 -11.60 1.36 2.00
C THR A 39 -10.45 0.89 1.10
N GLU A 40 -9.86 1.79 0.33
CA GLU A 40 -8.74 1.46 -0.55
C GLU A 40 -7.47 1.12 0.23
N ALA A 41 -7.19 1.80 1.34
CA ALA A 41 -6.09 1.49 2.24
C ALA A 41 -6.23 0.07 2.83
N ARG A 42 -7.44 -0.32 3.24
CA ARG A 42 -7.71 -1.68 3.71
C ARG A 42 -7.48 -2.73 2.62
N LYS A 43 -7.89 -2.47 1.37
CA LYS A 43 -7.61 -3.39 0.25
C LYS A 43 -6.12 -3.51 -0.02
N GLN A 44 -5.40 -2.39 0.02
CA GLN A 44 -3.97 -2.33 -0.25
C GLN A 44 -3.15 -3.04 0.84
N SER A 45 -3.53 -2.93 2.11
CA SER A 45 -2.81 -3.58 3.21
C SER A 45 -2.79 -5.11 3.11
N LEU A 46 -3.83 -5.72 2.52
CA LEU A 46 -3.88 -7.17 2.28
C LEU A 46 -2.75 -7.67 1.37
N LYS A 47 -2.18 -6.80 0.53
CA LYS A 47 -1.05 -7.15 -0.34
C LYS A 47 0.26 -7.37 0.44
N PHE A 48 0.35 -6.82 1.65
CA PHE A 48 1.56 -6.81 2.49
C PHE A 48 1.42 -7.73 3.71
N SER A 49 0.55 -8.73 3.66
CA SER A 49 0.43 -9.68 4.76
C SER A 49 1.65 -10.62 4.82
N THR A 50 2.18 -10.84 6.02
CA THR A 50 3.29 -11.78 6.26
C THR A 50 2.99 -13.17 5.69
N ARG A 51 1.74 -13.64 5.84
CA ARG A 51 1.29 -14.93 5.31
C ARG A 51 1.50 -15.00 3.79
N LYS A 52 1.09 -13.95 3.05
CA LYS A 52 1.28 -13.90 1.60
C LYS A 52 2.78 -13.90 1.25
N SER A 53 3.58 -13.09 1.93
CA SER A 53 5.03 -13.02 1.70
C SER A 53 5.72 -14.37 1.92
N VAL A 54 5.35 -15.10 2.98
CA VAL A 54 5.91 -16.44 3.25
C VAL A 54 5.54 -17.43 2.15
N LEU A 55 4.29 -17.42 1.69
CA LEU A 55 3.84 -18.31 0.62
C LEU A 55 4.53 -18.01 -0.71
N GLU A 56 4.67 -16.73 -1.07
CA GLU A 56 5.40 -16.31 -2.27
C GLU A 56 6.88 -16.70 -2.19
N LEU A 57 7.52 -16.51 -1.03
CA LEU A 57 8.91 -16.91 -0.81
C LEU A 57 9.09 -18.43 -0.91
N LEU A 58 8.17 -19.21 -0.31
CA LEU A 58 8.23 -20.67 -0.37
C LEU A 58 8.14 -21.16 -1.83
N GLY A 59 7.22 -20.61 -2.62
CA GLY A 59 7.08 -20.98 -4.03
C GLY A 59 8.34 -20.69 -4.84
N VAL A 60 9.06 -19.61 -4.53
CA VAL A 60 10.38 -19.33 -5.14
C VAL A 60 11.39 -20.41 -4.74
N TYR A 61 11.49 -20.77 -3.46
CA TYR A 61 12.41 -21.83 -3.03
C TYR A 61 12.10 -23.19 -3.67
N GLU A 62 10.83 -23.57 -3.73
CA GLU A 62 10.40 -24.81 -4.38
C GLU A 62 10.80 -24.81 -5.86
N SER A 63 10.63 -23.68 -6.57
CA SER A 63 11.02 -23.56 -7.98
C SER A 63 12.52 -23.71 -8.21
N ILE A 64 13.35 -23.18 -7.32
CA ILE A 64 14.82 -23.27 -7.40
C ILE A 64 15.27 -24.71 -7.12
N ILE A 65 14.70 -25.35 -6.09
CA ILE A 65 15.02 -26.74 -5.75
C ILE A 65 14.70 -27.66 -6.93
N GLU A 66 13.56 -27.46 -7.60
CA GLU A 66 13.17 -28.32 -8.73
C GLU A 66 14.06 -28.10 -9.95
N GLN A 67 14.43 -26.86 -10.26
CA GLN A 67 15.40 -26.56 -11.33
C GLN A 67 16.78 -27.17 -11.05
N SER A 68 17.20 -27.24 -9.79
CA SER A 68 18.51 -27.81 -9.41
C SER A 68 18.60 -29.33 -9.52
N LYS A 69 17.47 -30.03 -9.70
CA LYS A 69 17.42 -31.50 -9.87
C LYS A 69 17.44 -31.93 -11.34
N GLN A 70 17.30 -31.00 -12.29
CA GLN A 70 17.42 -31.22 -13.73
C GLN A 70 18.88 -31.06 -14.17
#